data_AF-A0A7C1EJ65-F1
#
_entry.id   AF-A0A7C1EJ65-F1
#
_cell.length_a   1.000
_cell.length_b   1.000
_cell.length_c   1.000
_cell.angle_alpha   90.00
_cell.angle_beta   90.00
_cell.angle_gamma   90.00
#
_symmetry.space_group_name_H-M   'P 1'
#
loop_
_entity.id
_entity.type
_entity.pdbx_description
1 polymer ?
#
loop_
_entity_poly.entity_id
_entity_poly.type
_entity_poly.pdbx_seq_one_letter_code
_entity_poly.pdbx_strand_id
1 'polypeptide(L)'
;MRLAYAIWHRRLGAVFSRRIWIQVFLCLVAFTLFGEQAEQIVDHLFLGKPITLYVKSVALLGMVQLYEQTLLSINLMPENYFFLRWLGFGTILFLTVIFTFYSLFPWMPLSSFRLEMIALRDAVMCVFIAFSFLPNVWSFWKREEIASMKLKHAASMVCCTSYLVASVGSIGAGALTIVNRPTHVDALIQMFRPAMYLVAVSFLLMLLPQRRPRIFSYPARLLIYWRLRRIENRVRHLGAIHNPNLQTTWIILDPEQLELAIYRSLIFVLDYHPFIRLSKEGETLYRAIHQIVRSPNSYPDLVNEIIKLK
;
A
#
# COMPACT_ATOMS: atom_id res chain seq x y z
N MET A 1 7.59 32.80 -0.83
CA MET A 1 7.40 31.48 -1.49
C MET A 1 7.37 30.27 -0.54
N ARG A 2 8.23 30.14 0.48
CA ARG A 2 8.26 28.96 1.38
C ARG A 2 6.98 28.75 2.21
N LEU A 3 6.29 29.82 2.62
CA LEU A 3 5.04 29.74 3.39
C LEU A 3 3.85 29.25 2.55
N ALA A 4 3.72 29.75 1.32
CA ALA A 4 2.71 29.27 0.36
C ALA A 4 2.94 27.80 0.00
N TYR A 5 4.21 27.39 -0.19
CA TYR A 5 4.58 25.99 -0.39
C TYR A 5 4.21 25.11 0.82
N ALA A 6 4.48 25.55 2.05
CA ALA A 6 4.13 24.80 3.26
C ALA A 6 2.60 24.69 3.50
N ILE A 7 1.85 25.75 3.23
CA ILE A 7 0.38 25.75 3.30
C ILE A 7 -0.20 24.84 2.22
N TRP A 8 0.34 24.90 1.00
CA TRP A 8 -0.05 24.03 -0.11
C TRP A 8 0.24 22.56 0.20
N HIS A 9 1.43 22.24 0.75
CA HIS A 9 1.83 20.88 1.10
C HIS A 9 0.98 20.31 2.26
N ARG A 10 0.60 21.13 3.24
CA ARG A 10 -0.36 20.74 4.30
C ARG A 10 -1.76 20.50 3.75
N ARG A 11 -2.24 21.33 2.82
CA ARG A 11 -3.56 21.14 2.17
C ARG A 11 -3.59 19.89 1.31
N LEU A 12 -2.55 19.67 0.49
CA LEU A 12 -2.41 18.45 -0.32
C LEU A 12 -2.33 17.20 0.56
N GLY A 13 -1.55 17.23 1.64
CA GLY A 13 -1.47 16.13 2.60
C GLY A 13 -2.83 15.80 3.24
N ALA A 14 -3.62 16.83 3.58
CA ALA A 14 -4.96 16.64 4.15
C ALA A 14 -5.96 16.04 3.15
N VAL A 15 -5.95 16.50 1.90
CA VAL A 15 -6.84 15.96 0.83
C VAL A 15 -6.45 14.53 0.48
N PHE A 16 -5.15 14.26 0.35
CA PHE A 16 -4.63 12.92 0.04
C PHE A 16 -4.94 11.93 1.16
N SER A 17 -4.69 12.33 2.42
CA SER A 17 -5.03 11.53 3.60
C SER A 17 -6.53 11.25 3.68
N ARG A 18 -7.38 12.25 3.44
CA ARG A 18 -8.84 12.07 3.43
C ARG A 18 -9.29 11.08 2.36
N ARG A 19 -8.74 11.16 1.15
CA ARG A 19 -9.06 10.23 0.05
C ARG A 19 -8.66 8.79 0.39
N ILE A 20 -7.47 8.59 0.96
CA ILE A 20 -7.02 7.26 1.42
C ILE A 20 -7.97 6.71 2.50
N TRP A 21 -8.35 7.53 3.49
CA TRP A 21 -9.29 7.10 4.52
C TRP A 21 -10.66 6.73 3.97
N ILE A 22 -11.16 7.47 2.98
CA ILE A 22 -12.41 7.13 2.29
C ILE A 22 -12.24 5.82 1.52
N GLN A 23 -11.12 5.59 0.82
CA GLN A 23 -10.87 4.32 0.14
C GLN A 23 -10.85 3.14 1.12
N VAL A 24 -10.15 3.29 2.24
CA VAL A 24 -10.12 2.27 3.30
C VAL A 24 -11.52 2.00 3.84
N PHE A 25 -12.29 3.06 4.11
CA PHE A 25 -13.69 2.94 4.56
C PHE A 25 -14.57 2.21 3.53
N LEU A 26 -14.48 2.57 2.25
CA LEU A 26 -15.25 1.90 1.19
C LEU A 26 -14.86 0.43 1.04
N CYS A 27 -13.57 0.11 1.11
CA CYS A 27 -13.13 -1.28 1.15
C CYS A 27 -13.68 -2.01 2.37
N LEU A 28 -13.61 -1.40 3.56
CA LEU A 28 -14.16 -2.01 4.78
C LEU A 28 -15.65 -2.28 4.62
N VAL A 29 -16.44 -1.34 4.10
CA VAL A 29 -17.86 -1.55 3.80
C VAL A 29 -18.07 -2.74 2.86
N ALA A 30 -17.29 -2.80 1.77
CA ALA A 30 -17.39 -3.90 0.80
C ALA A 30 -17.01 -5.27 1.40
N PHE A 31 -16.01 -5.31 2.28
CA PHE A 31 -15.57 -6.53 2.98
C PHE A 31 -16.44 -6.91 4.17
N THR A 32 -17.08 -5.97 4.86
CA THR A 32 -18.02 -6.27 5.96
C THR A 32 -19.32 -6.83 5.42
N LEU A 33 -19.76 -6.38 4.24
CA LEU A 33 -20.91 -6.93 3.51
C LEU A 33 -20.51 -8.15 2.68
N PHE A 34 -19.51 -8.90 3.14
CA PHE A 34 -19.03 -10.09 2.47
C PHE A 34 -19.59 -11.35 3.12
N GLY A 35 -20.43 -12.06 2.37
CA GLY A 35 -21.08 -13.28 2.83
C GLY A 35 -22.58 -13.22 2.59
N GLU A 36 -23.13 -14.32 2.11
CA GLU A 36 -24.54 -14.41 1.74
C GLU A 36 -25.47 -14.16 2.94
N GLN A 37 -25.10 -14.60 4.13
CA GLN A 37 -25.86 -14.38 5.36
C GLN A 37 -25.90 -12.90 5.78
N ALA A 38 -24.78 -12.19 5.68
CA ALA A 38 -24.71 -10.76 6.02
C ALA A 38 -25.51 -9.91 5.01
N GLU A 39 -25.45 -10.27 3.73
CA GLU A 39 -26.25 -9.63 2.68
C GLU A 39 -27.76 -9.86 2.92
N GLN A 40 -28.18 -11.09 3.21
CA GLN A 40 -29.58 -11.42 3.48
C GLN A 40 -30.15 -10.68 4.70
N ILE A 41 -29.39 -10.54 5.79
CA ILE A 41 -29.85 -9.83 6.99
C ILE A 41 -30.14 -8.36 6.68
N VAL A 42 -29.25 -7.69 5.95
CA VAL A 42 -29.43 -6.27 5.62
C VAL A 42 -30.52 -6.11 4.56
N ASP A 43 -30.58 -6.98 3.55
CA ASP A 43 -31.64 -6.92 2.54
C ASP A 43 -33.03 -7.17 3.16
N HIS A 44 -33.13 -8.01 4.20
CA HIS A 44 -34.38 -8.19 4.96
C HIS A 44 -34.87 -6.91 5.63
N LEU A 45 -33.96 -6.05 6.12
CA LEU A 45 -34.31 -4.75 6.69
C LEU A 45 -34.91 -3.80 5.65
N PHE A 46 -34.64 -4.02 4.37
CA PHE A 46 -35.11 -3.21 3.24
C PHE A 46 -36.15 -3.93 2.38
N LEU A 47 -37.04 -4.70 3.01
CA LEU A 47 -38.15 -5.40 2.35
C LEU A 47 -37.69 -6.43 1.30
N GLY A 48 -36.51 -7.03 1.49
CA GLY A 48 -35.95 -8.04 0.57
C GLY A 48 -35.40 -7.46 -0.73
N LYS A 49 -35.21 -6.14 -0.82
CA LYS A 49 -34.57 -5.51 -1.98
C LYS A 49 -33.05 -5.72 -1.90
N PRO A 50 -32.34 -5.92 -3.03
CA PRO A 50 -30.89 -6.19 -3.08
C PRO A 50 -30.00 -4.97 -2.79
N ILE A 51 -30.31 -4.20 -1.75
CA ILE A 51 -29.64 -2.93 -1.43
C ILE A 51 -28.18 -3.17 -1.06
N THR A 52 -27.87 -4.28 -0.40
CA THR A 52 -26.49 -4.66 -0.07
C THR A 52 -25.62 -4.80 -1.30
N LEU A 53 -26.13 -5.47 -2.34
CA LEU A 53 -25.44 -5.65 -3.61
C LEU A 53 -25.17 -4.31 -4.29
N TYR A 54 -26.12 -3.38 -4.26
CA TYR A 54 -25.92 -2.03 -4.78
C TYR A 54 -24.84 -1.28 -4.00
N VAL A 55 -24.96 -1.20 -2.67
CA VAL A 55 -24.02 -0.49 -1.80
C VAL A 55 -22.61 -1.03 -1.97
N LYS A 56 -22.44 -2.36 -2.02
CA LYS A 56 -21.16 -3.01 -2.24
C LYS A 56 -20.55 -2.70 -3.60
N SER A 57 -21.37 -2.71 -4.66
CA SER A 57 -20.91 -2.42 -6.02
C SER A 57 -20.49 -0.96 -6.16
N VAL A 58 -21.26 -0.03 -5.61
CA VAL A 58 -20.91 1.39 -5.56
C VAL A 58 -19.67 1.64 -4.71
N ALA A 59 -19.51 0.94 -3.58
CA ALA A 59 -18.34 1.08 -2.73
C ALA A 59 -17.05 0.63 -3.42
N LEU A 60 -17.08 -0.53 -4.09
CA LEU A 60 -15.93 -1.07 -4.83
C LEU A 60 -15.55 -0.17 -6.02
N LEU A 61 -16.53 0.23 -6.84
CA LEU A 61 -16.27 1.11 -7.99
C LEU A 61 -15.86 2.52 -7.53
N GLY A 62 -16.47 3.03 -6.45
CA GLY A 62 -16.11 4.30 -5.85
C GLY A 62 -14.68 4.31 -5.31
N MET A 63 -14.23 3.21 -4.71
CA MET A 63 -12.85 3.06 -4.25
C MET A 63 -11.87 3.13 -5.43
N VAL A 64 -12.16 2.43 -6.51
CA VAL A 64 -11.36 2.44 -7.75
C VAL A 64 -11.32 3.83 -8.37
N GLN A 65 -12.46 4.53 -8.44
CA GLN A 65 -12.52 5.88 -8.97
C GLN A 65 -11.71 6.86 -8.13
N LEU A 66 -11.78 6.75 -6.80
CA LEU A 66 -10.96 7.56 -5.90
C LEU A 66 -9.47 7.24 -6.07
N TYR A 67 -9.11 5.98 -6.34
CA TYR A 67 -7.73 5.57 -6.59
C TYR A 67 -7.17 6.21 -7.84
N GLU A 68 -7.90 6.19 -8.95
CA GLU A 68 -7.49 6.90 -10.17
C GLU A 68 -7.35 8.40 -9.96
N GLN A 69 -8.30 9.04 -9.28
CA GLN A 69 -8.20 10.47 -8.95
C GLN A 69 -6.99 10.78 -8.08
N THR A 70 -6.55 9.83 -7.27
CA THR A 70 -5.37 9.94 -6.43
C THR A 70 -4.10 9.80 -7.27
N LEU A 71 -4.05 8.84 -8.20
CA LEU A 71 -2.94 8.69 -9.15
C LEU A 71 -2.76 9.90 -10.07
N LEU A 72 -3.87 10.45 -10.60
CA LEU A 72 -3.86 11.66 -11.42
C LEU A 72 -3.27 12.86 -10.65
N SER A 73 -3.58 12.99 -9.35
CA SER A 73 -3.04 14.08 -8.54
C SER A 73 -1.52 14.00 -8.32
N ILE A 74 -0.92 12.82 -8.51
CA ILE A 74 0.52 12.59 -8.39
C ILE A 74 1.21 12.68 -9.77
N ASN A 75 0.46 12.99 -10.85
CA ASN A 75 0.98 13.12 -12.22
C ASN A 75 1.71 11.86 -12.74
N LEU A 76 1.33 10.69 -12.24
CA LEU A 76 1.93 9.41 -12.63
C LEU A 76 1.22 8.72 -13.82
N MET A 77 0.11 9.30 -14.30
CA MET A 77 -0.71 8.70 -15.37
C MET A 77 -0.47 9.41 -16.71
N PRO A 78 -0.12 8.69 -17.78
CA PRO A 78 -0.11 9.24 -19.14
C PRO A 78 -1.55 9.55 -19.63
N GLU A 79 -1.67 10.41 -20.65
CA GLU A 79 -2.96 10.92 -21.17
C GLU A 79 -3.92 9.82 -21.68
N ASN A 80 -3.42 8.61 -21.96
CA ASN A 80 -4.20 7.47 -22.45
C ASN A 80 -5.21 6.87 -21.45
N TYR A 81 -5.26 7.35 -20.20
CA TYR A 81 -6.18 6.84 -19.16
C TYR A 81 -7.55 7.54 -19.14
N PHE A 82 -7.83 8.44 -20.10
CA PHE A 82 -9.12 9.13 -20.20
C PHE A 82 -10.32 8.16 -20.26
N PHE A 83 -10.19 7.04 -20.96
CA PHE A 83 -11.26 6.05 -21.10
C PHE A 83 -11.62 5.38 -19.76
N LEU A 84 -10.61 5.00 -18.96
CA LEU A 84 -10.80 4.38 -17.65
C LEU A 84 -11.57 5.30 -16.69
N ARG A 85 -11.28 6.61 -16.75
CA ARG A 85 -12.00 7.60 -15.92
C ARG A 85 -13.50 7.64 -16.20
N TRP A 86 -13.89 7.55 -17.47
CA TRP A 86 -15.31 7.53 -17.87
C TRP A 86 -15.95 6.17 -17.63
N LEU A 87 -15.19 5.08 -17.77
CA LEU A 87 -15.67 3.73 -17.49
C LEU A 87 -16.19 3.62 -16.04
N GLY A 88 -15.42 4.10 -15.06
CA GLY A 88 -15.82 4.03 -13.64
C GLY A 88 -17.08 4.84 -13.34
N PHE A 89 -17.16 6.08 -13.80
CA PHE A 89 -18.34 6.91 -13.59
C PHE A 89 -19.57 6.39 -14.35
N GLY A 90 -19.38 6.00 -15.61
CA GLY A 90 -20.44 5.45 -16.46
C GLY A 90 -21.02 4.15 -15.89
N THR A 91 -20.17 3.28 -15.36
CA THR A 91 -20.61 2.01 -14.74
C THR A 91 -21.36 2.23 -13.44
N ILE A 92 -20.95 3.18 -12.59
CA ILE A 92 -21.73 3.55 -11.40
C ILE A 92 -23.13 4.04 -11.82
N LEU A 93 -23.20 5.00 -12.75
CA LEU A 93 -24.49 5.54 -13.22
C LEU A 93 -25.37 4.44 -13.82
N PHE A 94 -24.79 3.58 -14.66
CA PHE A 94 -25.47 2.45 -15.28
C PHE A 94 -26.03 1.47 -14.23
N LEU A 95 -25.24 1.10 -13.22
CA LEU A 95 -25.69 0.25 -12.12
C LEU A 95 -26.81 0.92 -11.31
N THR A 96 -26.74 2.23 -11.06
CA THR A 96 -27.81 2.96 -10.37
C THR A 96 -29.11 2.95 -11.16
N VAL A 97 -29.05 3.15 -12.48
CA VAL A 97 -30.21 3.10 -13.37
C VAL A 97 -30.82 1.70 -13.40
N ILE A 98 -30.00 0.67 -13.64
CA ILE A 98 -30.47 -0.73 -13.67
C ILE A 98 -31.08 -1.14 -12.34
N PHE A 99 -30.44 -0.78 -11.22
CA PHE A 99 -30.93 -1.13 -9.89
C PHE A 99 -32.28 -0.46 -9.58
N THR A 100 -32.42 0.82 -9.96
CA THR A 100 -33.67 1.57 -9.81
C THR A 100 -34.76 0.95 -10.67
N PHE A 101 -34.45 0.60 -11.91
CA PHE A 101 -35.38 -0.02 -12.84
C PHE A 101 -35.84 -1.40 -12.35
N TYR A 102 -34.92 -2.26 -11.90
CA TYR A 102 -35.23 -3.56 -11.31
C TYR A 102 -36.07 -3.44 -10.01
N SER A 103 -35.79 -2.43 -9.19
CA SER A 103 -36.54 -2.18 -7.95
C SER A 103 -37.99 -1.75 -8.17
N LEU A 104 -38.30 -1.20 -9.35
CA LEU A 104 -39.65 -0.81 -9.76
C LEU A 104 -40.36 -1.93 -10.51
N PHE A 105 -39.62 -2.65 -11.37
CA PHE A 105 -40.15 -3.68 -12.25
C PHE A 105 -39.23 -4.92 -12.22
N PRO A 106 -39.44 -5.87 -11.30
CA PRO A 106 -38.63 -7.09 -11.23
C PRO A 106 -38.98 -8.03 -12.41
N TRP A 107 -38.17 -8.00 -13.47
CA TRP A 107 -38.39 -8.83 -14.68
C TRP A 107 -37.66 -10.19 -14.64
N MET A 108 -36.76 -10.40 -13.67
CA MET A 108 -35.97 -11.63 -13.54
C MET A 108 -35.87 -12.04 -12.06
N PRO A 109 -35.60 -13.33 -11.76
CA PRO A 109 -35.38 -13.76 -10.38
C PRO A 109 -34.14 -13.10 -9.77
N LEU A 110 -34.21 -12.82 -8.46
CA LEU A 110 -33.19 -12.11 -7.70
C LEU A 110 -31.81 -12.78 -7.76
N SER A 111 -31.75 -14.11 -7.79
CA SER A 111 -30.51 -14.88 -7.87
C SER A 111 -29.76 -14.65 -9.17
N SER A 112 -30.45 -14.67 -10.32
CA SER A 112 -29.87 -14.38 -11.63
C SER A 112 -29.42 -12.93 -11.74
N PHE A 113 -30.28 -11.99 -11.30
CA PHE A 113 -29.93 -10.56 -11.28
C PHE A 113 -28.66 -10.29 -10.48
N ARG A 114 -28.55 -10.91 -9.30
CA ARG A 114 -27.39 -10.81 -8.43
C ARG A 114 -26.10 -11.27 -9.12
N LEU A 115 -26.14 -12.42 -9.79
CA LEU A 115 -24.97 -12.99 -10.47
C LEU A 115 -24.55 -12.13 -11.67
N GLU A 116 -25.49 -11.64 -12.47
CA GLU A 116 -25.21 -10.74 -13.59
C GLU A 116 -24.59 -9.41 -13.13
N MET A 117 -25.13 -8.81 -12.06
CA MET A 117 -24.61 -7.56 -11.52
C MET A 117 -23.21 -7.73 -10.92
N ILE A 118 -22.96 -8.86 -10.24
CA ILE A 118 -21.63 -9.22 -9.73
C ILE A 118 -20.65 -9.39 -10.90
N ALA A 119 -21.04 -10.12 -11.95
CA ALA A 119 -20.21 -10.35 -13.13
C ALA A 119 -19.85 -9.03 -13.84
N LEU A 120 -20.83 -8.15 -14.03
CA LEU A 120 -20.61 -6.83 -14.64
C LEU A 120 -19.64 -5.98 -13.82
N ARG A 121 -19.86 -5.88 -12.50
CA ARG A 121 -18.96 -5.15 -11.61
C ARG A 121 -17.55 -5.73 -11.67
N ASP A 122 -17.40 -7.05 -11.58
CA ASP A 122 -16.11 -7.71 -11.54
C ASP A 122 -15.37 -7.61 -12.88
N ALA A 123 -16.08 -7.59 -14.01
CA ALA A 123 -15.51 -7.31 -15.33
C ALA A 123 -14.89 -5.91 -15.39
N VAL A 124 -15.61 -4.89 -14.91
CA VAL A 124 -15.10 -3.51 -14.84
C VAL A 124 -13.89 -3.44 -13.91
N MET A 125 -13.97 -4.05 -12.72
CA MET A 125 -12.86 -4.10 -11.76
C MET A 125 -11.62 -4.80 -12.36
N CYS A 126 -11.79 -5.87 -13.13
CA CYS A 126 -10.69 -6.54 -13.85
C CYS A 126 -9.95 -5.59 -14.78
N VAL A 127 -10.69 -4.79 -15.56
CA VAL A 127 -10.10 -3.78 -16.44
C VAL A 127 -9.26 -2.78 -15.63
N PHE A 128 -9.81 -2.24 -14.54
CA PHE A 128 -9.06 -1.31 -13.69
C PHE A 128 -7.83 -1.96 -13.05
N ILE A 129 -7.94 -3.21 -12.57
CA ILE A 129 -6.82 -3.89 -11.94
C ILE A 129 -5.70 -4.15 -12.96
N ALA A 130 -6.03 -4.63 -14.15
CA ALA A 130 -5.06 -4.96 -15.18
C ALA A 130 -4.34 -3.72 -15.73
N PHE A 131 -5.07 -2.64 -16.00
CA PHE A 131 -4.50 -1.46 -16.67
C PHE A 131 -4.01 -0.36 -15.72
N SER A 132 -4.57 -0.27 -14.51
CA SER A 132 -4.27 0.80 -13.55
C SER A 132 -3.56 0.27 -12.31
N PHE A 133 -4.18 -0.59 -11.50
CA PHE A 133 -3.60 -0.97 -10.20
C PHE A 133 -2.30 -1.77 -10.34
N LEU A 134 -2.30 -2.85 -11.12
CA LEU A 134 -1.18 -3.78 -11.16
C LEU A 134 0.11 -3.12 -11.71
N PRO A 135 0.08 -2.35 -12.82
CA PRO A 135 1.26 -1.66 -13.33
C PRO A 135 1.80 -0.60 -12.34
N ASN A 136 0.89 0.13 -11.67
CA ASN A 136 1.29 1.15 -10.71
C ASN A 136 1.90 0.55 -9.45
N VAL A 137 1.28 -0.48 -8.87
CA VAL A 137 1.81 -1.20 -7.70
C VAL A 137 3.16 -1.83 -8.03
N TRP A 138 3.32 -2.38 -9.24
CA TRP A 138 4.59 -2.91 -9.73
C TRP A 138 5.68 -1.83 -9.84
N SER A 139 5.34 -0.68 -10.41
CA SER A 139 6.24 0.48 -10.50
C SER A 139 6.68 0.96 -9.12
N PHE A 140 5.75 1.08 -8.16
CA PHE A 140 6.06 1.45 -6.79
C PHE A 140 6.95 0.43 -6.09
N TRP A 141 6.66 -0.87 -6.23
CA TRP A 141 7.49 -1.91 -5.62
C TRP A 141 8.93 -1.91 -6.13
N LYS A 142 9.14 -1.63 -7.43
CA LYS A 142 10.49 -1.51 -8.02
C LYS A 142 11.28 -0.31 -7.48
N ARG A 143 10.60 0.80 -7.20
CA ARG A 143 11.23 2.06 -6.76
C ARG A 143 11.35 2.18 -5.25
N GLU A 144 10.53 1.45 -4.50
CA GLU A 144 10.54 1.48 -3.05
C GLU A 144 11.81 0.80 -2.53
N GLU A 145 12.48 1.40 -1.54
CA GLU A 145 13.66 0.79 -0.90
C GLU A 145 13.31 0.26 0.50
N ILE A 146 12.26 0.78 1.12
CA ILE A 146 11.87 0.43 2.49
C ILE A 146 11.19 -0.93 2.51
N ALA A 147 11.81 -1.92 3.15
CA ALA A 147 11.30 -3.30 3.22
C ALA A 147 9.85 -3.41 3.72
N SER A 148 9.43 -2.58 4.68
CA SER A 148 8.06 -2.58 5.19
C SER A 148 7.04 -2.06 4.18
N MET A 149 7.41 -1.08 3.36
CA MET A 149 6.57 -0.61 2.26
C MET A 149 6.56 -1.62 1.11
N LYS A 150 7.71 -2.25 0.80
CA LYS A 150 7.76 -3.37 -0.16
C LYS A 150 6.82 -4.50 0.21
N LEU A 151 6.72 -4.86 1.48
CA LEU A 151 5.78 -5.89 1.95
C LEU A 151 4.32 -5.48 1.70
N LYS A 152 3.96 -4.22 1.93
CA LYS A 152 2.62 -3.70 1.64
C LYS A 152 2.32 -3.71 0.14
N HIS A 153 3.28 -3.33 -0.70
CA HIS A 153 3.13 -3.42 -2.14
C HIS A 153 3.03 -4.86 -2.63
N ALA A 154 3.81 -5.79 -2.06
CA ALA A 154 3.70 -7.22 -2.35
C ALA A 154 2.32 -7.78 -1.96
N ALA A 155 1.84 -7.46 -0.75
CA ALA A 155 0.47 -7.78 -0.34
C ALA A 155 -0.57 -7.18 -1.30
N SER A 156 -0.31 -5.99 -1.85
CA SER A 156 -1.14 -5.38 -2.88
C SER A 156 -1.16 -6.09 -4.21
N MET A 157 -0.02 -6.56 -4.68
CA MET A 157 0.01 -7.38 -5.89
C MET A 157 -0.76 -8.67 -5.67
N VAL A 158 -0.53 -9.34 -4.54
CA VAL A 158 -1.21 -10.58 -4.17
C VAL A 158 -2.73 -10.37 -4.07
N CYS A 159 -3.16 -9.26 -3.48
CA CYS A 159 -4.58 -8.88 -3.43
C CYS A 159 -5.17 -8.67 -4.83
N CYS A 160 -4.45 -7.97 -5.71
CA CYS A 160 -4.91 -7.70 -7.07
C CYS A 160 -4.98 -8.98 -7.92
N THR A 161 -3.96 -9.83 -7.87
CA THR A 161 -3.91 -11.07 -8.66
C THR A 161 -4.94 -12.08 -8.17
N SER A 162 -5.12 -12.24 -6.86
CA SER A 162 -6.16 -13.10 -6.31
C SER A 162 -7.57 -12.58 -6.64
N TYR A 163 -7.77 -11.26 -6.65
CA TYR A 163 -9.04 -10.67 -7.07
C TYR A 163 -9.33 -10.91 -8.56
N LEU A 164 -8.32 -10.80 -9.44
CA LEU A 164 -8.48 -11.14 -10.86
C LEU A 164 -8.92 -12.59 -11.05
N VAL A 165 -8.28 -13.53 -10.34
CA VAL A 165 -8.66 -14.95 -10.39
C VAL A 165 -10.09 -15.17 -9.89
N ALA A 166 -10.47 -14.55 -8.77
CA ALA A 166 -11.84 -14.64 -8.25
C ALA A 166 -12.87 -14.02 -9.23
N SER A 167 -12.51 -12.90 -9.86
CA SER A 167 -13.37 -12.19 -10.81
C SER A 167 -13.62 -12.99 -12.08
N VAL A 168 -12.63 -13.75 -12.58
CA VAL A 168 -12.85 -14.69 -13.70
C VAL A 168 -13.93 -15.71 -13.34
N GLY A 169 -13.92 -16.20 -12.10
CA GLY A 169 -14.99 -17.05 -11.56
C GLY A 169 -16.35 -16.35 -11.55
N SER A 170 -16.45 -15.15 -10.96
CA SER A 170 -17.68 -14.36 -10.94
C SER A 170 -18.25 -14.08 -12.34
N ILE A 171 -17.38 -13.70 -13.29
CA ILE A 171 -17.76 -13.44 -14.69
C ILE A 171 -18.26 -14.71 -15.37
N GLY A 172 -17.56 -15.84 -15.16
CA GLY A 172 -17.97 -17.14 -15.66
C GLY A 172 -19.34 -17.58 -15.11
N ALA A 173 -19.60 -17.33 -13.83
CA ALA A 173 -20.89 -17.59 -13.20
C ALA A 173 -22.02 -16.77 -13.85
N GLY A 174 -21.80 -15.46 -14.07
CA GLY A 174 -22.76 -14.59 -14.76
C GLY A 174 -22.99 -14.98 -16.24
N ALA A 175 -21.96 -15.43 -16.94
CA ALA A 175 -22.12 -15.94 -18.31
C ALA A 175 -22.95 -17.23 -18.35
N LEU A 176 -22.72 -18.15 -17.41
CA LEU A 176 -23.48 -19.39 -17.29
C LEU A 176 -24.95 -19.16 -16.94
N THR A 177 -25.27 -18.12 -16.15
CA THR A 177 -26.66 -17.75 -15.89
C THR A 177 -27.36 -17.25 -17.15
N ILE A 178 -26.69 -16.46 -17.99
CA ILE A 178 -27.26 -15.99 -19.26
C ILE A 178 -27.52 -17.16 -20.22
N VAL A 179 -26.63 -18.17 -20.21
CA VAL A 179 -26.78 -19.39 -21.03
C VAL A 179 -27.76 -20.42 -20.41
N ASN A 180 -28.43 -20.08 -19.30
CA ASN A 180 -29.37 -20.95 -18.58
C ASN A 180 -28.78 -22.31 -18.18
N ARG A 181 -27.51 -22.35 -17.73
CA ARG A 181 -26.86 -23.57 -17.19
C ARG A 181 -26.53 -23.44 -15.69
N PRO A 182 -27.55 -23.44 -14.80
CA PRO A 182 -27.37 -23.17 -13.38
C PRO A 182 -26.60 -24.27 -12.63
N THR A 183 -26.62 -25.51 -13.11
CA THR A 183 -25.99 -26.66 -12.44
C THR A 183 -24.47 -26.56 -12.28
N HIS A 184 -23.81 -25.74 -13.10
CA HIS A 184 -22.36 -25.56 -13.08
C HIS A 184 -21.92 -24.33 -12.29
N VAL A 185 -22.86 -23.47 -11.87
CA VAL A 185 -22.58 -22.21 -11.17
C VAL A 185 -22.01 -22.47 -9.78
N ASP A 186 -22.61 -23.38 -9.02
CA ASP A 186 -22.16 -23.67 -7.65
C ASP A 186 -20.77 -24.30 -7.59
N ALA A 187 -20.49 -25.22 -8.51
CA ALA A 187 -19.17 -25.84 -8.65
C ALA A 187 -18.09 -24.79 -8.96
N LEU A 188 -18.42 -23.84 -9.85
CA LEU A 188 -17.52 -22.77 -10.24
C LEU A 188 -17.26 -21.79 -9.08
N ILE A 189 -18.31 -21.39 -8.35
CA ILE A 189 -18.17 -20.54 -7.15
C ILE A 189 -17.29 -21.21 -6.09
N GLN A 190 -17.46 -22.52 -5.86
CA GLN A 190 -16.63 -23.26 -4.90
C GLN A 190 -15.15 -23.30 -5.30
N MET A 191 -14.86 -23.48 -6.60
CA MET A 191 -13.49 -23.51 -7.13
C MET A 191 -12.73 -22.20 -6.87
N PHE A 192 -13.40 -21.05 -6.96
CA PHE A 192 -12.77 -19.73 -6.80
C PHE A 192 -12.86 -19.16 -5.37
N ARG A 193 -13.55 -19.84 -4.45
CA ARG A 193 -13.68 -19.42 -3.04
C ARG A 193 -12.33 -19.24 -2.31
N PRO A 194 -11.29 -20.07 -2.51
CA PRO A 194 -9.98 -19.85 -1.86
C PRO A 194 -9.31 -18.53 -2.26
N ALA A 195 -9.46 -18.10 -3.51
CA ALA A 195 -8.91 -16.84 -3.99
C ALA A 195 -9.52 -15.64 -3.26
N MET A 196 -10.82 -15.69 -2.96
CA MET A 196 -11.52 -14.66 -2.18
C MET A 196 -10.97 -14.52 -0.75
N TYR A 197 -10.64 -15.62 -0.08
CA TYR A 197 -10.01 -15.56 1.24
C TYR A 197 -8.61 -14.95 1.17
N LEU A 198 -7.87 -15.25 0.11
CA LEU A 198 -6.55 -14.67 -0.15
C LEU A 198 -6.64 -13.15 -0.32
N VAL A 199 -7.66 -12.66 -1.04
CA VAL A 199 -7.97 -11.22 -1.14
C VAL A 199 -8.20 -10.62 0.25
N ALA A 200 -9.04 -11.24 1.09
CA ALA A 200 -9.33 -10.72 2.42
C ALA A 200 -8.09 -10.67 3.33
N VAL A 201 -7.28 -11.74 3.35
CA VAL A 201 -6.05 -11.80 4.15
C VAL A 201 -5.02 -10.77 3.69
N SER A 202 -4.81 -10.65 2.37
CA SER A 202 -3.88 -9.67 1.81
C SER A 202 -4.34 -8.24 2.06
N PHE A 203 -5.63 -7.96 2.00
CA PHE A 203 -6.20 -6.67 2.39
C PHE A 203 -5.98 -6.35 3.88
N LEU A 204 -6.18 -7.32 4.78
CA LEU A 204 -5.86 -7.15 6.20
C LEU A 204 -4.37 -6.83 6.44
N LEU A 205 -3.48 -7.47 5.69
CA LEU A 205 -2.05 -7.18 5.74
C LEU A 205 -1.72 -5.75 5.30
N MET A 206 -2.44 -5.20 4.30
CA MET A 206 -2.26 -3.80 3.92
C MET A 206 -2.67 -2.82 5.02
N LEU A 207 -3.80 -3.11 5.68
CA LEU A 207 -4.37 -2.28 6.75
C LEU A 207 -3.49 -2.26 8.00
N LEU A 208 -2.59 -3.24 8.15
CA LEU A 208 -1.75 -3.35 9.32
C LEU A 208 -0.87 -2.09 9.46
N PRO A 209 -0.94 -1.38 10.60
CA PRO A 209 -0.24 -0.11 10.77
C PRO A 209 1.27 -0.34 10.69
N GLN A 210 1.94 0.51 9.90
CA GLN A 210 3.38 0.40 9.56
C GLN A 210 4.31 0.38 10.80
N ARG A 211 3.81 0.82 11.96
CA ARG A 211 4.55 0.81 13.23
C ARG A 211 4.83 -0.59 13.77
N ARG A 212 3.99 -1.59 13.50
CA ARG A 212 4.17 -2.95 14.03
C ARG A 212 5.33 -3.75 13.40
N PRO A 213 5.52 -3.78 12.07
CA PRO A 213 6.67 -4.50 11.49
C PRO A 213 8.03 -3.89 11.86
N ARG A 214 8.08 -2.61 12.28
CA ARG A 214 9.32 -2.00 12.80
C ARG A 214 9.83 -2.68 14.08
N ILE A 215 8.93 -3.21 14.91
CA ILE A 215 9.28 -3.93 16.16
C ILE A 215 10.15 -5.16 15.85
N PHE A 216 9.83 -5.90 14.78
CA PHE A 216 10.62 -7.07 14.38
C PHE A 216 12.01 -6.70 13.84
N SER A 217 12.16 -5.53 13.22
CA SER A 217 13.45 -5.03 12.72
C SER A 217 14.28 -4.28 13.79
N TYR A 218 13.69 -4.03 14.95
CA TYR A 218 14.29 -3.27 16.04
C TYR A 218 15.61 -3.85 16.58
N PRO A 219 15.75 -5.18 16.84
CA PRO A 219 17.02 -5.73 17.32
C PRO A 219 18.16 -5.57 16.32
N ALA A 220 17.88 -5.74 15.02
CA ALA A 220 18.87 -5.52 13.97
C ALA A 220 19.32 -4.05 13.90
N ARG A 221 18.38 -3.10 14.04
CA ARG A 221 18.67 -1.66 14.08
C ARG A 221 19.47 -1.25 15.32
N LEU A 222 19.22 -1.87 16.46
CA LEU A 222 20.03 -1.68 17.66
C LEU A 222 21.48 -2.12 17.43
N LEU A 223 21.71 -3.28 16.80
CA LEU A 223 23.05 -3.75 16.48
C LEU A 223 23.79 -2.79 15.54
N ILE A 224 23.10 -2.27 14.52
CA ILE A 224 23.62 -1.26 13.59
C ILE A 224 24.03 -0.01 14.36
N TYR A 225 23.16 0.52 15.22
CA TYR A 225 23.45 1.67 16.07
C TYR A 225 24.67 1.45 16.96
N TRP A 226 24.76 0.31 17.64
CA TRP A 226 25.89 -0.02 18.52
C TRP A 226 27.23 -0.09 17.77
N ARG A 227 27.25 -0.67 16.57
CA ARG A 227 28.46 -0.72 15.74
C ARG A 227 28.85 0.66 15.23
N LEU A 228 27.88 1.44 14.77
CA LEU A 228 28.12 2.81 14.30
C LEU A 228 28.64 3.71 15.43
N ARG A 229 28.10 3.55 16.64
CA ARG A 229 28.56 4.27 17.83
C ARG A 229 29.98 3.91 18.24
N ARG A 230 30.41 2.66 18.01
CA ARG A 230 31.81 2.25 18.21
C ARG A 230 32.75 3.01 17.26
N ILE A 231 32.36 3.15 16.00
CA ILE A 231 33.11 3.91 14.99
C ILE A 231 33.11 5.40 15.36
N GLU A 232 31.97 5.97 15.72
CA GLU A 232 31.85 7.35 16.20
C GLU A 232 32.80 7.63 17.37
N ASN A 233 32.85 6.74 18.37
CA ASN A 233 33.78 6.86 19.49
C ASN A 233 35.25 6.80 19.05
N ARG A 234 35.59 5.95 18.09
CA ARG A 234 36.95 5.84 17.53
C ARG A 234 37.34 7.10 16.77
N VAL A 235 36.42 7.65 15.96
CA VAL A 235 36.57 8.93 15.25
C VAL A 235 36.80 10.07 16.24
N ARG A 236 36.02 10.14 17.34
CA ARG A 236 36.20 11.14 18.40
C ARG A 236 37.57 11.05 19.07
N HIS A 237 37.99 9.84 19.43
CA HIS A 237 39.27 9.61 20.09
C HIS A 237 40.44 9.99 19.20
N LEU A 238 40.40 9.60 17.91
CA LEU A 238 41.48 9.88 16.96
C LEU A 238 41.50 11.32 16.45
N GLY A 239 40.33 11.99 16.39
CA GLY A 239 40.22 13.40 15.99
C GLY A 239 40.41 14.40 17.13
N ALA A 240 40.61 13.93 18.38
CA ALA A 240 40.68 14.77 19.58
C ALA A 240 39.49 15.74 19.76
N ILE A 241 38.31 15.38 19.25
CA ILE A 241 37.11 16.23 19.29
C ILE A 241 36.39 16.02 20.63
N HIS A 242 36.51 16.98 21.53
CA HIS A 242 35.77 17.03 22.80
C HIS A 242 34.43 17.76 22.59
N ASN A 243 33.38 17.02 22.25
CA ASN A 243 32.01 17.54 22.26
C ASN A 243 31.25 16.87 23.40
N PRO A 244 30.55 17.59 24.31
CA PRO A 244 29.81 16.98 25.39
C PRO A 244 28.84 15.92 24.86
N ASN A 245 28.92 14.75 25.48
CA ASN A 245 28.03 13.63 25.25
C ASN A 245 26.58 14.11 25.33
N LEU A 246 25.90 14.24 24.19
CA LEU A 246 24.44 14.26 24.15
C LEU A 246 23.96 12.82 24.39
N GLN A 247 24.24 12.38 25.62
CA GLN A 247 23.77 11.13 26.19
C GLN A 247 22.27 11.26 26.37
N THR A 248 21.57 10.51 25.56
CA THR A 248 20.20 10.13 25.88
C THR A 248 20.09 8.66 25.58
N THR A 249 20.65 7.85 26.49
CA THR A 249 20.47 6.39 26.54
C THR A 249 18.99 6.00 26.64
N TRP A 250 18.15 6.91 27.15
CA TRP A 250 16.69 6.75 27.25
C TRP A 250 15.91 7.02 25.95
N ILE A 251 16.51 7.71 24.97
CA ILE A 251 15.92 8.01 23.65
C ILE A 251 15.94 6.77 22.73
N ILE A 252 16.66 5.72 23.12
CA ILE A 252 16.84 4.51 22.32
C ILE A 252 15.57 3.66 22.27
N LEU A 253 14.67 3.73 23.26
CA LEU A 253 13.47 2.89 23.35
C LEU A 253 12.42 3.18 22.27
N ASP A 254 12.44 4.39 21.68
CA ASP A 254 11.50 4.75 20.63
C ASP A 254 12.13 4.45 19.24
N PRO A 255 11.51 3.59 18.41
CA PRO A 255 12.04 3.22 17.10
C PRO A 255 12.21 4.42 16.15
N GLU A 256 11.45 5.49 16.30
CA GLU A 256 11.61 6.72 15.49
C GLU A 256 12.87 7.49 15.91
N GLN A 257 13.16 7.52 17.21
CA GLN A 257 14.32 8.19 17.77
C GLN A 257 15.63 7.42 17.53
N LEU A 258 15.56 6.08 17.53
CA LEU A 258 16.71 5.23 17.17
C LEU A 258 17.18 5.47 15.73
N GLU A 259 16.24 5.62 14.79
CA GLU A 259 16.58 5.90 13.39
C GLU A 259 17.26 7.27 13.28
N LEU A 260 16.71 8.29 13.93
CA LEU A 260 17.29 9.64 13.98
C LEU A 260 18.68 9.67 14.65
N ALA A 261 18.89 8.82 15.66
CA ALA A 261 20.19 8.63 16.30
C ALA A 261 21.23 7.98 15.36
N ILE A 262 20.83 6.97 14.57
CA ILE A 262 21.69 6.36 13.54
C ILE A 262 22.08 7.41 12.49
N TYR A 263 21.12 8.19 11.98
CA TYR A 263 21.39 9.27 11.03
C TYR A 263 22.38 10.29 11.60
N ARG A 264 22.19 10.71 12.86
CA ARG A 264 23.05 11.70 13.52
C ARG A 264 24.48 11.17 13.71
N SER A 265 24.63 9.92 14.15
CA SER A 265 25.94 9.28 14.29
C SER A 265 26.64 9.13 12.94
N LEU A 266 25.90 8.82 11.87
CA LEU A 266 26.45 8.73 10.52
C LEU A 266 26.96 10.08 10.03
N ILE A 267 26.15 11.13 10.18
CA ILE A 267 26.54 12.51 9.83
C ILE A 267 27.79 12.91 10.62
N PHE A 268 27.86 12.60 11.91
CA PHE A 268 29.05 12.86 12.71
C PHE A 268 30.29 12.15 12.15
N VAL A 269 30.20 10.87 11.81
CA VAL A 269 31.32 10.14 11.20
C VAL A 269 31.74 10.78 9.86
N LEU A 270 30.77 11.15 9.02
CA LEU A 270 31.02 11.76 7.72
C LEU A 270 31.57 13.19 7.80
N ASP A 271 31.12 14.01 8.74
CA ASP A 271 31.59 15.39 8.88
C ASP A 271 32.98 15.44 9.52
N TYR A 272 33.24 14.54 10.46
CA TYR A 272 34.47 14.58 11.25
C TYR A 272 35.58 13.63 10.78
N HIS A 273 35.33 12.76 9.80
CA HIS A 273 36.40 11.91 9.22
C HIS A 273 37.63 12.67 8.69
N PRO A 274 37.54 13.90 8.12
CA PRO A 274 38.72 14.60 7.62
C PRO A 274 39.71 14.99 8.72
N PHE A 275 39.24 15.18 9.95
CA PHE A 275 40.07 15.59 11.10
C PHE A 275 40.91 14.44 11.68
N ILE A 276 40.61 13.19 11.31
CA ILE A 276 41.31 12.00 11.82
C ILE A 276 42.67 11.80 11.12
N ARG A 277 42.92 12.50 10.01
CA ARG A 277 44.14 12.36 9.16
C ARG A 277 45.45 12.63 9.90
N LEU A 278 45.40 13.26 11.07
CA LEU A 278 46.57 13.65 11.87
C LEU A 278 47.28 12.46 12.56
N SER A 279 46.67 11.26 12.60
CA SER A 279 47.27 10.05 13.19
C SER A 279 47.45 8.92 12.16
N LYS A 280 48.50 8.09 12.30
CA LYS A 280 48.76 6.94 11.39
C LYS A 280 47.58 5.95 11.34
N GLU A 281 46.95 5.67 12.47
CA GLU A 281 45.74 4.84 12.55
C GLU A 281 44.50 5.55 11.98
N GLY A 282 44.48 6.87 12.06
CA GLY A 282 43.41 7.69 11.51
C GLY A 282 43.45 7.81 9.99
N GLU A 283 44.64 7.72 9.39
CA GLU A 283 44.81 7.79 7.94
C GLU A 283 44.24 6.57 7.20
N THR A 284 44.36 5.37 7.78
CA THR A 284 43.76 4.14 7.22
C THR A 284 42.24 4.18 7.29
N LEU A 285 41.69 4.62 8.43
CA LEU A 285 40.25 4.80 8.63
C LEU A 285 39.69 5.91 7.72
N TYR A 286 40.41 7.02 7.56
CA TYR A 286 40.06 8.11 6.66
C TYR A 286 39.98 7.61 5.21
N ARG A 287 40.98 6.87 4.71
CA ARG A 287 40.97 6.34 3.34
C ARG A 287 39.80 5.39 3.09
N ALA A 288 39.49 4.53 4.07
CA ALA A 288 38.37 3.60 3.97
C ALA A 288 37.00 4.32 3.93
N ILE A 289 36.78 5.31 4.80
CA ILE A 289 35.55 6.12 4.79
C ILE A 289 35.46 6.95 3.51
N HIS A 290 36.55 7.59 3.08
CA HIS A 290 36.59 8.42 1.88
C HIS A 290 36.34 7.62 0.59
N GLN A 291 36.76 6.36 0.55
CA GLN A 291 36.47 5.44 -0.56
C GLN A 291 34.98 5.08 -0.63
N ILE A 292 34.34 4.85 0.52
CA ILE A 292 32.90 4.54 0.62
C ILE A 292 32.04 5.77 0.26
N VAL A 293 32.48 6.97 0.63
CA VAL A 293 31.78 8.24 0.31
C VAL A 293 31.86 8.58 -1.18
N ARG A 294 32.95 8.20 -1.86
CA ARG A 294 33.11 8.41 -3.31
C ARG A 294 32.28 7.45 -4.17
N SER A 295 31.84 6.30 -3.64
CA SER A 295 30.94 5.41 -4.37
C SER A 295 29.49 5.91 -4.32
N PRO A 296 28.75 5.89 -5.44
CA PRO A 296 27.34 6.29 -5.48
C PRO A 296 26.47 5.22 -4.83
N ASN A 297 26.47 5.18 -3.49
CA ASN A 297 25.71 4.20 -2.72
C ASN A 297 24.43 4.84 -2.16
N SER A 298 23.35 4.06 -2.12
CA SER A 298 22.14 4.45 -1.41
C SER A 298 22.42 4.59 0.10
N TYR A 299 21.61 5.37 0.83
CA TYR A 299 21.76 5.56 2.28
C TYR A 299 21.92 4.25 3.08
N PRO A 300 21.07 3.20 2.89
CA PRO A 300 21.23 1.95 3.63
C PRO A 300 22.53 1.21 3.29
N ASP A 301 23.01 1.30 2.05
CA ASP A 301 24.27 0.67 1.63
C ASP A 301 25.48 1.39 2.24
N LEU A 302 25.42 2.72 2.32
CA LEU A 302 26.46 3.54 2.94
C LEU A 302 26.60 3.24 4.44
N VAL A 303 25.47 3.08 5.16
CA VAL A 303 25.47 2.66 6.57
C VAL A 303 26.06 1.26 6.73
N ASN A 304 25.68 0.31 5.86
CA ASN A 304 26.18 -1.06 5.92
C ASN A 304 27.69 -1.15 5.64
N GLU A 305 28.21 -0.41 4.66
CA GLU A 305 29.64 -0.38 4.37
C GLU A 305 30.46 0.27 5.49
N ILE A 306 29.97 1.36 6.07
CA ILE A 306 30.64 2.00 7.21
C ILE A 306 30.68 1.06 8.43
N ILE A 307 29.60 0.32 8.70
CA ILE A 307 29.54 -0.61 9.84
C ILE A 307 30.47 -1.84 9.68
N LYS A 308 30.91 -2.14 8.46
CA LYS A 308 31.90 -3.21 8.20
C LYS A 308 33.33 -2.77 8.53
N LEU A 309 33.60 -1.48 8.70
CA LEU A 309 34.90 -0.96 9.08
C LEU A 309 35.26 -1.42 10.50
N LYS A 310 36.48 -1.97 10.66
CA LYS A 310 37.02 -2.43 11.94
C LYS A 310 37.79 -1.31 12.64
#